data_AF-A0A7J3TC33-F1
#
_entry.id   AF-A0A7J3TC33-F1
#
_cell.length_a   1.000
_cell.length_b   1.000
_cell.length_c   1.000
_cell.angle_alpha   90.00
_cell.angle_beta   90.00
_cell.angle_gamma   90.00
#
_symmetry.space_group_name_H-M   'P 1'
#
loop_
_entity.id
_entity.type
_entity.pdbx_description
1 polymer ?
#
loop_
_entity_poly.entity_id
_entity_poly.type
_entity_poly.pdbx_seq_one_letter_code
_entity_poly.pdbx_strand_id
1 'polypeptide(L)'
;RDHGWENFVTMQESYNLIDRNFELEKAAIARNNSMTLLAYVPLAEGILSGKYSKGIINGSRGSYTEGFIENVNKSREAVEKFLGMAKDMDLKPTQLALAWILKMQEKLGINIIPILGATDVSHLEDNVMSLEVKIPDNVFNDLNTLVKVQ
;
A
#
# COMPACT_ATOMS: atom_id res chain seq x y z
N ARG A 1 -6.88 -13.81 26.57
CA ARG A 1 -7.49 -12.96 27.62
C ARG A 1 -7.84 -13.80 28.85
N ASP A 2 -8.60 -14.88 28.69
CA ASP A 2 -9.13 -15.70 29.80
C ASP A 2 -8.05 -16.37 30.68
N HIS A 3 -6.85 -16.58 30.14
CA HIS A 3 -5.71 -17.17 30.88
C HIS A 3 -4.71 -16.13 31.44
N GLY A 4 -4.98 -14.83 31.30
CA GLY A 4 -4.10 -13.77 31.82
C GLY A 4 -2.75 -13.62 31.09
N TRP A 5 -2.62 -14.18 29.89
CA TRP A 5 -1.41 -14.02 29.06
C TRP A 5 -1.35 -12.65 28.39
N GLU A 6 -0.13 -12.27 28.00
CA GLU A 6 0.13 -11.04 27.25
C GLU A 6 -0.64 -11.04 25.92
N ASN A 7 -1.16 -9.89 25.53
CA ASN A 7 -1.92 -9.77 24.29
C ASN A 7 -0.98 -9.51 23.11
N PHE A 8 -1.35 -10.01 21.94
CA PHE A 8 -0.71 -9.56 20.70
C PHE A 8 -1.06 -8.08 20.45
N VAL A 9 -0.05 -7.28 20.09
CA VAL A 9 -0.19 -5.83 19.89
C VAL A 9 -0.14 -5.39 18.42
N THR A 10 0.30 -6.28 17.52
CA THR A 10 0.49 -6.01 16.09
C THR A 10 0.07 -7.18 15.22
N MET A 11 -0.40 -6.89 14.00
CA MET A 11 -0.54 -7.86 12.91
C MET A 11 0.34 -7.41 11.74
N GLN A 12 1.06 -8.33 11.11
CA GLN A 12 1.83 -8.03 9.90
C GLN A 12 1.15 -8.69 8.70
N GLU A 13 0.59 -7.89 7.80
CA GLU A 13 -0.25 -8.34 6.68
C GLU A 13 0.09 -7.57 5.40
N SER A 14 -0.15 -8.21 4.24
CA SER A 14 0.00 -7.53 2.95
C SER A 14 -1.06 -6.45 2.88
N TYR A 15 -0.65 -5.22 2.59
CA TYR A 15 -1.61 -4.14 2.43
C TYR A 15 -1.06 -3.03 1.55
N ASN A 16 -1.76 -2.76 0.45
CA ASN A 16 -1.45 -1.68 -0.47
C ASN A 16 -2.70 -1.35 -1.32
N LEU A 17 -2.59 -0.38 -2.23
CA LEU A 17 -3.72 0.09 -3.04
C LEU A 17 -4.40 -1.04 -3.86
N ILE A 18 -3.64 -2.06 -4.27
CA ILE A 18 -4.14 -3.15 -5.13
C ILE A 18 -4.43 -4.46 -4.39
N ASP A 19 -3.88 -4.66 -3.20
CA ASP A 19 -4.17 -5.79 -2.31
C ASP A 19 -4.76 -5.29 -0.99
N ARG A 20 -6.09 -5.46 -0.87
CA ARG A 20 -6.92 -4.89 0.20
C ARG A 20 -7.67 -5.97 1.01
N ASN A 21 -7.29 -7.24 0.90
CA ASN A 21 -7.97 -8.36 1.58
C ASN A 21 -8.00 -8.19 3.10
N PHE A 22 -6.95 -7.58 3.67
CA PHE A 22 -6.88 -7.23 5.09
C PHE A 22 -8.14 -6.48 5.58
N GLU A 23 -8.73 -5.61 4.76
CA GLU A 23 -9.89 -4.77 5.14
C GLU A 23 -11.13 -5.60 5.46
N LEU A 24 -11.31 -6.73 4.77
CA LEU A 24 -12.46 -7.61 4.94
C LEU A 24 -12.20 -8.67 6.00
N GLU A 25 -11.02 -9.27 5.95
CA GLU A 25 -10.74 -10.46 6.76
C GLU A 25 -10.33 -10.11 8.19
N LYS A 26 -9.48 -9.08 8.36
CA LYS A 26 -8.68 -8.90 9.58
C LYS A 26 -8.78 -7.52 10.21
N ALA A 27 -9.22 -6.49 9.48
CA ALA A 27 -9.31 -5.13 10.03
C ALA A 27 -10.25 -5.03 11.25
N ALA A 28 -11.37 -5.75 11.24
CA ALA A 28 -12.27 -5.81 12.39
C ALA A 28 -11.61 -6.49 13.61
N ILE A 29 -10.82 -7.54 13.38
CA ILE A 29 -10.07 -8.24 14.44
C ILE A 29 -9.02 -7.28 15.02
N ALA A 30 -8.25 -6.61 14.17
CA ALA A 30 -7.24 -5.64 14.60
C ALA A 30 -7.87 -4.51 15.42
N ARG A 31 -8.99 -3.93 14.95
CA ARG A 31 -9.71 -2.86 15.64
C ARG A 31 -10.22 -3.31 17.01
N ASN A 32 -10.91 -4.45 17.08
CA ASN A 32 -11.51 -4.96 18.33
C ASN A 32 -10.45 -5.37 19.37
N ASN A 33 -9.21 -5.58 18.94
CA ASN A 33 -8.10 -5.94 19.82
C ASN A 33 -7.06 -4.83 19.97
N SER A 34 -7.32 -3.61 19.47
CA SER A 34 -6.38 -2.49 19.53
C SER A 34 -5.00 -2.82 18.95
N MET A 35 -4.97 -3.66 17.90
CA MET A 35 -3.74 -4.08 17.25
C MET A 35 -3.37 -3.08 16.15
N THR A 36 -2.08 -2.80 16.03
CA THR A 36 -1.53 -2.00 14.93
C THR A 36 -1.25 -2.89 13.71
N LEU A 37 -1.63 -2.44 12.52
CA LEU A 37 -1.23 -3.10 11.28
C LEU A 37 0.19 -2.67 10.91
N LEU A 38 1.08 -3.63 10.74
CA LEU A 38 2.37 -3.49 10.08
C LEU A 38 2.20 -3.92 8.62
N ALA A 39 1.95 -2.97 7.73
CA ALA A 39 1.62 -3.25 6.32
C ALA A 39 2.88 -3.61 5.54
N TYR A 40 3.03 -4.88 5.13
CA TYR A 40 4.13 -5.30 4.27
C TYR A 40 3.77 -5.18 2.78
N VAL A 41 4.80 -5.15 1.93
CA VAL A 41 4.73 -4.85 0.48
C VAL A 41 3.86 -3.62 0.13
N PRO A 42 4.06 -2.46 0.79
CA PRO A 42 3.17 -1.29 0.63
C PRO A 42 3.17 -0.69 -0.80
N LEU A 43 4.21 -0.96 -1.59
CA LEU A 43 4.32 -0.54 -2.99
C LEU A 43 4.04 -1.66 -4.00
N ALA A 44 3.44 -2.78 -3.55
CA ALA A 44 3.18 -3.97 -4.35
C ALA A 44 4.41 -4.40 -5.17
N GLU A 45 5.53 -4.66 -4.49
CA GLU A 45 6.80 -5.06 -5.11
C GLU A 45 7.38 -4.04 -6.13
N GLY A 46 6.92 -2.79 -6.03
CA GLY A 46 7.27 -1.67 -6.89
C GLY A 46 6.33 -1.48 -8.07
N ILE A 47 5.24 -2.25 -8.19
CA ILE A 47 4.19 -2.04 -9.21
C ILE A 47 3.65 -0.61 -9.10
N LEU A 48 3.35 -0.15 -7.89
CA LEU A 48 2.83 1.19 -7.62
C LEU A 48 3.85 2.32 -7.87
N SER A 49 5.12 2.02 -8.15
CA SER A 49 6.07 3.05 -8.62
C SER A 49 5.89 3.39 -10.11
N GLY A 50 5.15 2.57 -10.86
CA GLY A 50 4.97 2.71 -12.32
C GLY A 50 6.17 2.25 -13.15
N LYS A 51 7.28 1.82 -12.53
CA LYS A 51 8.51 1.42 -13.24
C LYS A 51 8.32 0.24 -14.20
N TYR A 52 7.29 -0.57 -14.00
CA TYR A 52 6.98 -1.74 -14.84
C TYR A 52 5.99 -1.45 -15.98
N SER A 53 5.59 -0.20 -16.19
CA SER A 53 4.67 0.20 -17.27
C SER A 53 5.15 -0.19 -18.68
N LYS A 54 6.46 -0.36 -18.86
CA LYS A 54 7.09 -0.79 -20.13
C LYS A 54 7.64 -2.21 -20.10
N GLY A 55 7.30 -3.00 -19.07
CA GLY A 55 7.80 -4.36 -18.86
C GLY A 55 8.74 -4.51 -17.67
N ILE A 56 9.23 -5.73 -17.47
CA ILE A 56 10.15 -6.05 -16.37
C ILE A 56 11.53 -5.46 -16.64
N ILE A 57 12.11 -4.83 -15.62
CA ILE A 57 13.47 -4.29 -15.64
C ILE A 57 14.43 -5.35 -15.09
N ASN A 58 15.55 -5.59 -15.77
CA ASN A 58 16.58 -6.52 -15.27
C ASN A 58 17.11 -6.08 -13.90
N GLY A 59 17.25 -7.03 -12.97
CA GLY A 59 17.73 -6.77 -11.61
C GLY A 59 16.70 -6.13 -10.67
N SER A 60 15.50 -5.81 -11.18
CA SER A 60 14.39 -5.37 -10.34
C SER A 60 13.69 -6.55 -9.67
N ARG A 61 12.83 -6.28 -8.67
CA ARG A 61 12.05 -7.34 -8.01
C ARG A 61 11.23 -8.19 -8.98
N GLY A 62 10.64 -7.54 -9.99
CA GLY A 62 9.86 -8.23 -11.00
C GLY A 62 10.64 -9.23 -11.85
N SER A 63 11.98 -9.20 -11.87
CA SER A 63 12.78 -10.16 -12.63
C SER A 63 13.04 -11.48 -11.89
N TYR A 64 12.69 -11.58 -10.60
CA TYR A 64 12.92 -12.79 -9.80
C TYR A 64 11.73 -13.17 -8.89
N THR A 65 10.65 -12.38 -8.87
CA THR A 65 9.40 -12.77 -8.19
C THR A 65 8.56 -13.68 -9.09
N GLU A 66 8.19 -14.85 -8.58
CA GLU A 66 7.26 -15.78 -9.24
C GLU A 66 5.84 -15.19 -9.31
N GLY A 67 5.15 -15.36 -10.44
CA GLY A 67 3.79 -14.81 -10.63
C GLY A 67 3.72 -13.28 -10.82
N PHE A 68 4.85 -12.57 -10.82
CA PHE A 68 4.89 -11.10 -10.90
C PHE A 68 4.13 -10.53 -12.10
N ILE A 69 4.34 -11.09 -13.30
CA ILE A 69 3.68 -10.63 -14.53
C ILE A 69 2.15 -10.75 -14.42
N GLU A 70 1.67 -11.82 -13.79
CA GLU A 70 0.23 -12.01 -13.61
C GLU A 70 -0.35 -10.93 -12.70
N ASN A 71 0.34 -10.61 -11.60
CA ASN A 71 -0.04 -9.52 -10.69
C ASN A 71 -0.04 -8.16 -11.39
N VAL A 72 0.97 -7.87 -12.22
CA VAL A 72 0.99 -6.65 -13.05
C VAL A 72 -0.20 -6.61 -14.01
N ASN A 73 -0.48 -7.71 -14.69
CA ASN A 73 -1.56 -7.76 -15.67
C ASN A 73 -2.94 -7.61 -15.01
N LYS A 74 -3.18 -8.28 -13.88
CA LYS A 74 -4.43 -8.17 -13.11
C LYS A 74 -4.70 -6.76 -12.59
N SER A 75 -3.64 -6.02 -12.25
CA SER A 75 -3.74 -4.69 -11.65
C SER A 75 -3.54 -3.53 -12.63
N ARG A 76 -3.27 -3.81 -13.92
CA ARG A 76 -2.83 -2.82 -14.91
C ARG A 76 -3.74 -1.59 -14.98
N GLU A 77 -5.05 -1.80 -15.15
CA GLU A 77 -6.01 -0.70 -15.30
C GLU A 77 -6.05 0.20 -14.05
N ALA A 78 -6.05 -0.41 -12.86
CA ALA A 78 -6.04 0.33 -11.59
C ALA A 78 -4.74 1.12 -11.41
N VAL A 79 -3.60 0.52 -11.77
CA VAL A 79 -2.28 1.15 -11.71
C VAL A 79 -2.18 2.30 -12.70
N GLU A 80 -2.65 2.16 -13.93
CA GLU A 80 -2.62 3.24 -14.93
C GLU A 80 -3.42 4.47 -14.46
N LYS A 81 -4.64 4.26 -13.93
CA LYS A 81 -5.44 5.34 -13.33
C LYS A 81 -4.75 5.97 -12.14
N PHE A 82 -4.22 5.16 -11.24
CA PHE A 82 -3.45 5.62 -10.09
C PHE A 82 -2.25 6.51 -10.48
N LEU A 83 -1.49 6.10 -11.50
CA LEU A 83 -0.35 6.88 -12.01
C LEU A 83 -0.81 8.22 -12.60
N GLY A 84 -1.98 8.25 -13.26
CA GLY A 84 -2.62 9.49 -13.71
C GLY A 84 -2.94 10.42 -12.55
N MET A 85 -3.57 9.90 -11.49
CA MET A 85 -3.91 10.68 -10.29
C MET A 85 -2.68 11.21 -9.57
N ALA A 86 -1.60 10.42 -9.46
CA ALA A 86 -0.34 10.88 -8.89
C ALA A 86 0.25 12.05 -9.70
N LYS A 87 0.20 11.95 -11.03
CA LYS A 87 0.65 13.02 -11.93
C LYS A 87 -0.20 14.29 -11.78
N ASP A 88 -1.52 14.16 -11.70
CA ASP A 88 -2.43 15.31 -11.56
C ASP A 88 -2.24 16.04 -10.22
N MET A 89 -1.76 15.33 -9.20
CA MET A 89 -1.39 15.90 -7.91
C MET A 89 0.06 16.42 -7.83
N ASP A 90 0.85 16.30 -8.90
CA ASP A 90 2.29 16.58 -8.91
C ASP A 90 3.09 15.81 -7.84
N LEU A 91 2.73 14.53 -7.65
CA LEU A 91 3.36 13.63 -6.68
C LEU A 91 4.09 12.48 -7.36
N LYS A 92 5.15 12.00 -6.71
CA LYS A 92 5.70 10.68 -7.08
C LYS A 92 4.66 9.61 -6.77
N PRO A 93 4.47 8.59 -7.63
CA PRO A 93 3.54 7.49 -7.36
C PRO A 93 3.80 6.79 -6.02
N THR A 94 5.06 6.62 -5.62
CA THR A 94 5.42 6.03 -4.33
C THR A 94 4.93 6.86 -3.14
N GLN A 95 5.00 8.19 -3.24
CA GLN A 95 4.52 9.11 -2.21
C GLN A 95 3.00 9.00 -2.06
N LEU A 96 2.25 9.04 -3.17
CA LEU A 96 0.79 8.94 -3.13
C LEU A 96 0.33 7.57 -2.60
N ALA A 97 0.99 6.48 -2.99
CA ALA A 97 0.64 5.14 -2.51
C ALA A 97 0.81 5.00 -0.99
N LEU A 98 1.94 5.48 -0.45
CA LEU A 98 2.22 5.42 0.98
C LEU A 98 1.33 6.38 1.77
N ALA A 99 1.09 7.58 1.26
CA ALA A 99 0.16 8.53 1.86
C ALA A 99 -1.27 7.99 1.90
N TRP A 100 -1.68 7.23 0.88
CA TRP A 100 -2.97 6.54 0.87
C TRP A 100 -3.06 5.50 1.98
N ILE A 101 -2.01 4.67 2.18
CA ILE A 101 -1.96 3.69 3.29
C ILE A 101 -2.10 4.40 4.64
N LEU A 102 -1.40 5.52 4.83
CA LEU A 102 -1.48 6.30 6.06
C LEU A 102 -2.88 6.88 6.27
N LYS A 103 -3.51 7.44 5.23
CA LYS A 103 -4.89 7.96 5.32
C LYS A 103 -5.93 6.86 5.59
N MET A 104 -5.68 5.62 5.15
CA MET A 104 -6.56 4.49 5.44
C MET A 104 -6.68 4.18 6.95
N GLN A 105 -5.74 4.61 7.79
CA GLN A 105 -5.82 4.47 9.25
C GLN A 105 -7.10 5.10 9.81
N GLU A 106 -7.52 6.26 9.27
CA GLU A 106 -8.72 6.98 9.70
C GLU A 106 -9.98 6.21 9.33
N LYS A 107 -10.03 5.70 8.10
CA LYS A 107 -11.16 4.93 7.57
C LYS A 107 -11.31 3.59 8.29
N LEU A 108 -10.19 2.91 8.58
CA LEU A 108 -10.18 1.60 9.22
C LEU A 108 -10.22 1.69 10.75
N GLY A 109 -9.97 2.86 11.36
CA GLY A 109 -9.96 3.03 12.80
C GLY A 109 -8.90 2.18 13.50
N ILE A 110 -7.76 1.95 12.84
CA ILE A 110 -6.60 1.23 13.37
C ILE A 110 -5.33 1.99 12.98
N ASN A 111 -4.28 1.90 13.79
CA ASN A 111 -2.97 2.42 13.40
C ASN A 111 -2.39 1.54 12.29
N ILE A 112 -1.77 2.17 11.29
CA ILE A 112 -1.11 1.48 10.18
C ILE A 112 0.32 2.02 10.05
N ILE A 113 1.30 1.12 10.05
CA ILE A 113 2.71 1.45 9.82
C ILE A 113 3.18 0.68 8.58
N PRO A 114 3.43 1.35 7.44
CA PRO A 114 3.98 0.69 6.26
C PRO A 114 5.43 0.27 6.49
N ILE A 115 5.75 -0.99 6.23
CA ILE A 115 7.11 -1.51 6.24
C ILE A 115 7.76 -1.18 4.90
N LEU A 116 8.58 -0.12 4.90
CA LEU A 116 9.22 0.38 3.68
C LEU A 116 10.29 -0.58 3.16
N GLY A 117 10.30 -0.81 1.85
CA GLY A 117 11.37 -1.51 1.15
C GLY A 117 12.07 -0.56 0.20
N ALA A 118 13.39 -0.45 0.33
CA ALA A 118 14.23 0.40 -0.52
C ALA A 118 15.57 -0.30 -0.82
N THR A 119 16.03 -0.22 -2.07
CA THR A 119 17.35 -0.71 -2.51
C THR A 119 18.36 0.41 -2.73
N ASP A 120 17.93 1.67 -2.56
CA ASP A 120 18.73 2.88 -2.73
C ASP A 120 18.22 3.93 -1.72
N VAL A 121 19.09 4.81 -1.25
CA VAL A 121 18.76 5.84 -0.26
C VAL A 121 17.72 6.82 -0.81
N SER A 122 17.81 7.18 -2.10
CA SER A 122 16.85 8.09 -2.73
C SER A 122 15.42 7.55 -2.71
N HIS A 123 15.24 6.22 -2.78
CA HIS A 123 13.92 5.61 -2.62
C HIS A 123 13.38 5.79 -1.20
N LEU A 124 14.24 5.71 -0.19
CA LEU A 124 13.82 5.90 1.20
C LEU A 124 13.44 7.37 1.45
N GLU A 125 14.25 8.32 0.96
CA GLU A 125 13.96 9.75 1.04
C GLU A 125 12.61 10.07 0.38
N ASP A 126 12.38 9.57 -0.83
CA ASP A 126 11.11 9.71 -1.53
C ASP A 126 9.93 9.12 -0.76
N ASN A 127 10.11 7.94 -0.15
CA ASN A 127 9.06 7.30 0.62
C ASN A 127 8.73 8.08 1.89
N VAL A 128 9.72 8.67 2.57
CA VAL A 128 9.50 9.48 3.79
C VAL A 128 8.69 10.74 3.48
N MET A 129 8.86 11.34 2.29
CA MET A 129 8.07 12.49 1.86
C MET A 129 6.56 12.22 1.78
N SER A 130 6.12 10.95 1.80
CA SER A 130 4.70 10.60 1.90
C SER A 130 4.01 11.11 3.17
N LEU A 131 4.77 11.36 4.25
CA LEU A 131 4.26 11.91 5.50
C LEU A 131 3.71 13.34 5.36
N GLU A 132 4.22 14.10 4.38
CA GLU A 132 3.82 15.48 4.12
C GLU A 132 2.66 15.59 3.12
N VAL A 133 2.27 14.46 2.50
CA VAL A 133 1.23 14.44 1.48
C VAL A 133 -0.15 14.51 2.11
N LYS A 134 -0.90 15.55 1.75
CA LYS A 134 -2.31 15.71 2.12
C LYS A 134 -3.20 15.32 0.94
N ILE A 135 -3.83 14.15 1.01
CA ILE A 135 -4.75 13.69 -0.03
C ILE A 135 -6.13 14.32 0.21
N PRO A 136 -6.67 15.12 -0.74
CA PRO A 136 -8.04 15.63 -0.64
C PRO A 136 -9.08 14.49 -0.59
N ASP A 137 -10.24 14.72 0.03
CA ASP A 137 -11.24 13.67 0.24
C ASP A 137 -11.82 13.11 -1.06
N ASN A 138 -12.03 13.96 -2.07
CA ASN A 138 -12.47 13.50 -3.39
C ASN A 138 -11.43 12.55 -4.01
N VAL A 139 -10.14 12.91 -3.98
CA VAL A 139 -9.07 12.07 -4.52
C VAL A 139 -8.93 10.77 -3.72
N PHE A 140 -9.03 10.84 -2.39
CA PHE A 140 -8.99 9.66 -1.53
C PHE A 140 -10.16 8.71 -1.82
N ASN A 141 -11.36 9.24 -2.06
CA ASN A 141 -12.51 8.44 -2.46
C ASN A 141 -12.29 7.82 -3.83
N ASP A 142 -11.79 8.56 -4.81
CA ASP A 142 -11.49 8.06 -6.14
C ASP A 142 -10.45 6.92 -6.09
N LEU A 143 -9.36 7.09 -5.33
CA LEU A 143 -8.34 6.06 -5.08
C LEU A 143 -8.97 4.79 -4.51
N ASN A 144 -9.93 4.92 -3.60
CA ASN A 144 -10.61 3.80 -2.98
C ASN A 144 -11.55 3.03 -3.94
N THR A 145 -11.89 3.59 -5.10
CA THR A 145 -12.71 2.93 -6.12
C THR A 145 -11.90 2.19 -7.18
N LEU A 146 -10.57 2.39 -7.22
CA LEU A 146 -9.69 1.80 -8.24
C LEU A 146 -9.67 0.27 -8.20
N VAL A 147 -9.83 -0.31 -7.01
CA VAL A 147 -9.89 -1.76 -6.81
C VAL A 147 -11.11 -2.08 -5.97
N LYS A 148 -11.87 -3.09 -6.42
CA LYS A 148 -12.96 -3.64 -5.62
C LYS A 148 -12.36 -4.47 -4.49
N VAL A 149 -12.67 -4.09 -3.27
CA VAL A 149 -12.43 -4.90 -2.08
C VAL A 149 -13.44 -6.06 -2.15
N GLN A 150 -12.98 -7.27 -2.48
CA GLN A 150 -13.81 -8.46 -2.70
C GLN A 150 -13.80 -9.39 -1.49
#